data_AF-A0A1F5YTZ9-F1
#
_entry.id   AF-A0A1F5YTZ9-F1
#
_cell.length_a   1.000
_cell.length_b   1.000
_cell.length_c   1.000
_cell.angle_alpha   90.00
_cell.angle_beta   90.00
_cell.angle_gamma   90.00
#
_symmetry.space_group_name_H-M   'P 1'
#
loop_
_entity.id
_entity.type
_entity.pdbx_description
1 polymer ?
#
loop_
_entity_poly.entity_id
_entity_poly.type
_entity_poly.pdbx_seq_one_letter_code
_entity_poly.pdbx_strand_id
1 'polypeptide(L)'
;MIKSKIILSGNEKISFLSNLSTMLTAGISILEAIDALLEDAKGKNKKFLEIIREDIVQGNHLYYSFDKFPHIFDAITVNLIRAAEEAGTLEITLKDMRISIQKEMEFSDKVKQAMIYPILIGFVFLGVLLLMLVVVVPKISDVFLRLKVDLPLPTQVLIFSSNFFLKNTLYIILTIFVSTLAAIFIYRRNKSFIIAPLYGLPFISTLIKEIDLTRFTRSMALLLHAGVPILSCLELTKNIVINREMAKMIAKSSEMVTSGKKLSEGFKQSKGTFPSIMIKLMEVGEKSGALEKSMQDISEYLEYQVSNTLRTFTALLEPVMLLIVGVLVGGMMLAIIAPIYGLIGQVGVR
;
A
#
# COMPACT_ATOMS: atom_id res chain seq x y z
N MET A 1 0.91 -23.38 -21.58
CA MET A 1 1.02 -23.67 -20.14
C MET A 1 -0.24 -23.15 -19.46
N ILE A 2 -1.02 -24.03 -18.82
CA ILE A 2 -2.29 -23.63 -18.18
C ILE A 2 -1.94 -22.98 -16.83
N LYS A 3 -2.20 -21.67 -16.68
CA LYS A 3 -1.99 -20.96 -15.41
C LYS A 3 -3.06 -21.37 -14.41
N SER A 4 -2.64 -21.82 -13.23
CA SER A 4 -3.51 -22.24 -12.15
C SER A 4 -4.17 -21.05 -11.45
N LYS A 5 -5.41 -21.22 -11.01
CA LYS A 5 -6.17 -20.23 -10.21
C LYS A 5 -6.03 -20.47 -8.69
N ILE A 6 -5.12 -21.36 -8.26
CA ILE A 6 -4.89 -21.63 -6.84
C ILE A 6 -4.24 -20.39 -6.19
N ILE A 7 -4.68 -20.09 -4.97
CA ILE A 7 -4.22 -18.94 -4.17
C ILE A 7 -3.89 -19.47 -2.77
N LEU A 8 -2.76 -19.02 -2.24
CA LEU A 8 -2.33 -19.22 -0.85
C LEU A 8 -2.39 -17.90 -0.09
N SER A 9 -2.66 -17.98 1.21
CA SER A 9 -2.46 -16.83 2.11
C SER A 9 -0.97 -16.50 2.26
N GLY A 10 -0.66 -15.28 2.71
CA GLY A 10 0.73 -14.86 2.94
C GLY A 10 1.46 -15.76 3.94
N ASN A 11 0.77 -16.18 5.01
CA ASN A 11 1.32 -17.10 6.00
C ASN A 11 1.59 -18.49 5.42
N GLU A 12 0.66 -19.05 4.63
CA GLU A 12 0.87 -20.34 3.96
C GLU A 12 2.05 -20.30 2.98
N LYS A 13 2.19 -19.19 2.22
CA LYS A 13 3.36 -18.98 1.34
C LYS A 13 4.66 -18.94 2.14
N ILE A 14 4.71 -18.21 3.27
CA ILE A 14 5.88 -18.17 4.15
C ILE A 14 6.20 -19.55 4.71
N SER A 15 5.21 -20.26 5.25
CA SER A 15 5.40 -21.60 5.81
C SER A 15 5.94 -22.57 4.76
N PHE A 16 5.39 -22.54 3.54
CA PHE A 16 5.90 -23.33 2.42
C PHE A 16 7.38 -23.01 2.12
N LEU A 17 7.71 -21.74 1.88
CA LEU A 17 9.08 -21.32 1.57
C LEU A 17 10.05 -21.62 2.72
N SER A 18 9.62 -21.45 3.97
CA SER A 18 10.43 -21.70 5.15
C SER A 18 10.71 -23.18 5.34
N ASN A 19 9.69 -24.03 5.27
CA ASN A 19 9.87 -25.46 5.46
C ASN A 19 10.70 -26.05 4.32
N LEU A 20 10.44 -25.63 3.07
CA LEU A 20 11.24 -26.03 1.92
C LEU A 20 12.70 -25.59 2.08
N SER A 21 12.95 -24.32 2.43
CA SER A 21 14.31 -23.83 2.70
C SER A 21 15.02 -24.65 3.78
N THR A 22 14.35 -24.91 4.92
CA THR A 22 14.92 -25.67 6.03
C THR A 22 15.27 -27.10 5.63
N MET A 23 14.40 -27.79 4.90
CA MET A 23 14.64 -29.16 4.43
C MET A 23 15.79 -29.22 3.43
N LEU A 24 15.83 -28.30 2.46
CA LEU A 24 16.91 -28.25 1.48
C LEU A 24 18.25 -27.94 2.17
N THR A 25 18.29 -27.00 3.12
CA THR A 25 19.51 -26.71 3.91
C THR A 25 19.95 -27.93 4.75
N ALA A 26 19.04 -28.82 5.12
CA ALA A 26 19.37 -30.08 5.79
C ALA A 26 19.86 -31.18 4.82
N GLY A 27 19.99 -30.88 3.53
CA GLY A 27 20.43 -31.81 2.49
C GLY A 27 19.34 -32.74 1.96
N ILE A 28 18.07 -32.50 2.31
CA ILE A 28 16.93 -33.26 1.79
C ILE A 28 16.69 -32.83 0.33
N SER A 29 16.42 -33.78 -0.56
CA SER A 29 16.14 -33.46 -1.96
C SER A 29 14.82 -32.68 -2.13
N ILE A 30 14.68 -31.92 -3.22
CA ILE A 30 13.44 -31.16 -3.50
C ILE A 30 12.22 -32.09 -3.51
N LEU A 31 12.34 -33.26 -4.13
CA LEU A 31 11.23 -34.22 -4.23
C LEU A 31 10.80 -34.72 -2.84
N GLU A 32 11.77 -35.16 -2.03
CA GLU A 32 11.49 -35.64 -0.66
C GLU A 32 10.91 -34.53 0.24
N ALA A 33 11.41 -33.30 0.10
CA ALA A 33 10.87 -32.16 0.84
C ALA A 33 9.41 -31.87 0.44
N ILE A 34 9.07 -31.95 -0.85
CA ILE A 34 7.69 -31.78 -1.32
C ILE A 34 6.80 -32.94 -0.84
N ASP A 35 7.31 -34.18 -0.82
CA ASP A 35 6.60 -35.35 -0.30
C ASP A 35 6.28 -35.19 1.20
N ALA A 36 7.26 -34.77 2.00
CA ALA A 36 7.05 -34.51 3.42
C ALA A 36 6.02 -33.38 3.65
N LEU A 37 6.05 -32.31 2.85
CA LEU A 37 5.05 -31.24 2.93
C LEU A 37 3.65 -31.69 2.52
N LEU A 38 3.53 -32.72 1.67
CA LEU A 38 2.25 -33.25 1.21
C LEU A 38 1.52 -34.06 2.27
N GLU A 39 2.23 -34.70 3.19
CA GLU A 39 1.65 -35.55 4.25
C GLU A 39 0.63 -34.76 5.11
N ASP A 40 0.99 -33.54 5.47
CA ASP A 40 0.17 -32.65 6.31
C ASP A 40 -0.73 -31.70 5.50
N ALA A 41 -0.59 -31.67 4.18
CA ALA A 41 -1.28 -30.69 3.33
C ALA A 41 -2.76 -31.03 3.13
N LYS A 42 -3.61 -29.99 3.18
CA LYS A 42 -5.05 -30.10 2.98
C LYS A 42 -5.55 -29.11 1.93
N GLY A 43 -6.70 -29.43 1.33
CA GLY A 43 -7.43 -28.53 0.43
C GLY A 43 -6.59 -27.99 -0.73
N LYS A 44 -6.46 -26.66 -0.82
CA LYS A 44 -5.74 -25.97 -1.90
C LYS A 44 -4.23 -26.20 -1.84
N ASN A 45 -3.67 -26.33 -0.64
CA ASN A 45 -2.22 -26.51 -0.43
C ASN A 45 -1.79 -27.89 -0.92
N LYS A 46 -2.61 -28.91 -0.66
CA LYS A 46 -2.38 -30.26 -1.18
C LYS A 46 -2.33 -30.27 -2.72
N LYS A 47 -3.35 -29.69 -3.38
CA LYS A 47 -3.38 -29.59 -4.85
C LYS A 47 -2.20 -28.81 -5.42
N PHE A 48 -1.78 -27.75 -4.74
CA PHE A 48 -0.60 -26.96 -5.11
C PHE A 48 0.67 -27.80 -5.07
N LEU A 49 0.90 -28.53 -3.98
CA LEU A 49 2.06 -29.40 -3.81
C LEU A 49 2.03 -30.63 -4.73
N GLU A 50 0.85 -31.21 -5.01
CA GLU A 50 0.70 -32.34 -5.95
C GLU A 50 1.17 -31.95 -7.36
N ILE A 51 0.83 -30.74 -7.82
CA ILE A 51 1.28 -30.21 -9.12
C ILE A 51 2.79 -30.00 -9.12
N ILE A 52 3.35 -29.43 -8.05
CA ILE A 52 4.80 -29.26 -7.93
C ILE A 52 5.50 -30.60 -7.96
N ARG A 53 5.04 -31.56 -7.16
CA ARG A 53 5.58 -32.92 -7.10
C ARG A 53 5.59 -33.56 -8.49
N GLU A 54 4.46 -33.52 -9.20
CA GLU A 54 4.35 -34.09 -10.55
C GLU A 54 5.38 -33.47 -11.51
N ASP A 55 5.56 -32.15 -11.46
CA ASP A 55 6.56 -31.45 -12.27
C ASP A 55 7.99 -31.90 -11.95
N ILE A 56 8.33 -32.00 -10.66
CA ILE A 56 9.67 -32.43 -10.22
C ILE A 56 9.92 -33.90 -10.58
N VAL A 57 8.93 -34.79 -10.44
CA VAL A 57 9.02 -36.21 -10.84
C VAL A 57 9.23 -36.34 -12.35
N GLN A 58 8.64 -35.46 -13.16
CA GLN A 58 8.84 -35.41 -14.60
C GLN A 58 10.21 -34.81 -15.00
N GLY A 59 11.02 -34.38 -14.03
CA GLY A 59 12.34 -33.79 -14.27
C GLY A 59 12.30 -32.31 -14.65
N ASN A 60 11.17 -31.62 -14.47
CA ASN A 60 11.13 -30.17 -14.65
C ASN A 60 11.78 -29.45 -13.48
N HIS A 61 12.30 -28.25 -13.74
CA HIS A 61 12.82 -27.35 -12.71
C HIS A 61 11.72 -26.79 -11.80
N LEU A 62 12.05 -26.41 -10.57
CA LEU A 62 11.12 -25.80 -9.61
C LEU A 62 10.57 -24.46 -10.12
N TYR A 63 11.39 -23.63 -10.78
CA TYR A 63 10.93 -22.36 -11.36
C TYR A 63 9.83 -22.58 -12.41
N TYR A 64 9.88 -23.70 -13.15
CA TYR A 64 8.87 -24.05 -14.13
C TYR A 64 7.52 -24.31 -13.45
N SER A 65 7.52 -25.05 -12.34
CA SER A 65 6.30 -25.29 -11.58
C SER A 65 5.76 -23.99 -10.94
N PHE A 66 6.64 -23.15 -10.41
CA PHE A 66 6.25 -21.87 -9.79
C PHE A 66 5.58 -20.91 -10.78
N ASP A 67 6.00 -20.87 -12.06
CA ASP A 67 5.38 -20.03 -13.10
C ASP A 67 3.92 -20.41 -13.39
N LYS A 68 3.50 -21.65 -13.08
CA LYS A 68 2.11 -22.08 -13.17
C LYS A 68 1.21 -21.39 -12.14
N PHE A 69 1.77 -20.76 -11.11
CA PHE A 69 1.06 -20.14 -10.00
C PHE A 69 1.30 -18.61 -9.89
N PRO A 70 0.91 -17.80 -10.88
CA PRO A 70 1.17 -16.35 -10.90
C PRO A 70 0.50 -15.55 -9.77
N HIS A 71 -0.50 -16.15 -9.09
CA HIS A 71 -1.17 -15.56 -7.93
C HIS A 71 -0.44 -15.83 -6.62
N ILE A 72 0.49 -16.79 -6.60
CA ILE A 72 1.33 -17.14 -5.44
C ILE A 72 2.74 -16.59 -5.64
N PHE A 73 3.31 -16.80 -6.83
CA PHE A 73 4.66 -16.39 -7.20
C PHE A 73 4.59 -15.36 -8.32
N ASP A 74 5.12 -14.16 -8.05
CA ASP A 74 5.26 -13.13 -9.07
C ASP A 74 6.47 -13.41 -9.97
N ALA A 75 6.60 -12.62 -11.05
CA ALA A 75 7.69 -12.78 -12.01
C ALA A 75 9.07 -12.67 -11.34
N ILE A 76 9.21 -11.86 -10.29
CA ILE A 76 10.46 -11.70 -9.54
C ILE A 76 10.79 -13.01 -8.83
N THR A 77 9.82 -13.57 -8.09
CA THR A 77 9.99 -14.84 -7.39
C THR A 77 10.39 -15.95 -8.36
N VAL A 78 9.71 -16.07 -9.50
CA VAL A 78 10.02 -17.11 -10.49
C VAL A 78 11.44 -16.94 -11.06
N ASN A 79 11.83 -15.71 -11.42
CA ASN A 79 13.19 -15.47 -11.95
C ASN A 79 14.28 -15.63 -10.89
N LEU A 80 13.97 -15.34 -9.62
CA LEU A 80 14.87 -15.57 -8.50
C LEU A 80 15.13 -17.08 -8.32
N ILE A 81 14.07 -17.89 -8.33
CA ILE A 81 14.19 -19.36 -8.24
C ILE A 81 14.93 -19.91 -9.45
N ARG A 82 14.67 -19.38 -10.66
CA ARG A 82 15.41 -19.79 -11.86
C ARG A 82 16.91 -19.58 -11.71
N ALA A 83 17.33 -18.36 -11.36
CA ALA A 83 18.75 -18.04 -11.18
C ALA A 83 19.38 -18.90 -10.07
N ALA A 84 18.64 -19.15 -8.99
CA ALA A 84 19.12 -19.96 -7.89
C ALA A 84 19.22 -21.47 -8.22
N GLU A 85 18.30 -22.00 -9.03
CA GLU A 85 18.40 -23.39 -9.51
C GLU A 85 19.56 -23.55 -10.49
N GLU A 86 19.75 -22.61 -11.41
CA GLU A 86 20.88 -22.61 -12.36
C GLU A 86 22.23 -22.46 -11.64
N ALA A 87 22.27 -21.69 -10.55
CA ALA A 87 23.47 -21.46 -9.73
C ALA A 87 23.68 -22.50 -8.61
N GLY A 88 22.72 -23.38 -8.35
CA GLY A 88 22.77 -24.33 -7.22
C GLY A 88 22.66 -23.67 -5.83
N THR A 89 22.08 -22.48 -5.74
CA THR A 89 21.96 -21.67 -4.50
C THR A 89 20.53 -21.56 -3.98
N LEU A 90 19.67 -22.52 -4.33
CA LEU A 90 18.24 -22.53 -4.01
C LEU A 90 17.97 -22.38 -2.50
N GLU A 91 18.75 -23.07 -1.67
CA GLU A 91 18.63 -23.04 -0.21
C GLU A 91 18.75 -21.63 0.38
N ILE A 92 19.82 -20.92 -0.02
CA ILE A 92 20.14 -19.55 0.40
C ILE A 92 19.07 -18.61 -0.14
N THR A 93 18.72 -18.77 -1.41
CA THR A 93 17.75 -17.90 -2.09
C THR A 93 16.36 -18.00 -1.47
N LEU A 94 15.90 -19.21 -1.11
CA LEU A 94 14.62 -19.40 -0.42
C LEU A 94 14.64 -18.77 0.99
N LYS A 95 15.77 -18.86 1.69
CA LYS A 95 15.96 -18.20 2.98
C LYS A 95 15.88 -16.68 2.85
N ASP A 96 16.55 -16.09 1.86
CA ASP A 96 16.52 -14.65 1.61
C ASP A 96 15.13 -14.17 1.16
N MET A 97 14.45 -14.95 0.33
CA MET A 97 13.07 -14.68 -0.07
C MET A 97 12.14 -14.67 1.14
N ARG A 98 12.26 -15.64 2.06
CA ARG A 98 11.50 -15.65 3.31
C ARG A 98 11.74 -14.39 4.12
N ILE A 99 13.00 -14.00 4.34
CA ILE A 99 13.37 -12.80 5.08
C ILE A 99 12.79 -11.55 4.41
N SER A 100 12.87 -11.46 3.08
CA SER A 100 12.35 -10.34 2.30
C SER A 100 10.81 -10.25 2.36
N ILE A 101 10.10 -11.38 2.28
CA ILE A 101 8.64 -11.43 2.43
C ILE A 101 8.23 -11.03 3.85
N GLN A 102 8.94 -11.51 4.87
CA GLN A 102 8.68 -11.12 6.26
C GLN A 102 8.86 -9.61 6.46
N LYS A 103 9.97 -9.03 5.97
CA LYS A 103 10.18 -7.58 5.98
C LYS A 103 9.09 -6.82 5.23
N GLU A 104 8.60 -7.31 4.07
CA GLU A 104 7.48 -6.67 3.37
C GLU A 104 6.17 -6.73 4.15
N MET A 105 5.91 -7.83 4.86
CA MET A 105 4.73 -7.94 5.71
C MET A 105 4.82 -6.98 6.89
N GLU A 106 5.95 -6.95 7.60
CA GLU A 106 6.19 -6.01 8.70
C GLU A 106 6.09 -4.55 8.24
N PHE A 107 6.69 -4.22 7.09
CA PHE A 107 6.58 -2.90 6.47
C PHE A 107 5.13 -2.55 6.11
N SER A 108 4.41 -3.47 5.47
CA SER A 108 3.01 -3.30 5.10
C SER A 108 2.13 -3.12 6.33
N ASP A 109 2.40 -3.84 7.41
CA ASP A 109 1.66 -3.76 8.65
C ASP A 109 1.95 -2.46 9.39
N LYS A 110 3.19 -1.96 9.39
CA LYS A 110 3.51 -0.59 9.86
C LYS A 110 2.71 0.46 9.09
N VAL A 111 2.64 0.35 7.76
CA VAL A 111 1.88 1.27 6.91
C VAL A 111 0.38 1.20 7.23
N LYS A 112 -0.19 -0.01 7.37
CA LYS A 112 -1.59 -0.19 7.74
C LYS A 112 -1.89 0.37 9.13
N GLN A 113 -1.05 0.08 10.11
CA GLN A 113 -1.21 0.53 11.49
C GLN A 113 -1.21 2.05 11.59
N ALA A 114 -0.30 2.72 10.85
CA ALA A 114 -0.29 4.18 10.76
C ALA A 114 -1.60 4.75 10.18
N MET A 115 -2.35 3.98 9.39
CA MET A 115 -3.61 4.40 8.77
C MET A 115 -4.86 4.08 9.58
N ILE A 116 -4.80 3.15 10.53
CA ILE A 116 -5.95 2.79 11.38
C ILE A 116 -6.43 4.00 12.19
N TYR A 117 -5.50 4.73 12.81
CA TYR A 117 -5.84 5.83 13.71
C TYR A 117 -6.55 7.01 12.97
N PRO A 118 -6.03 7.52 11.83
CA PRO A 118 -6.73 8.53 11.04
C PRO A 118 -8.13 8.11 10.58
N ILE A 119 -8.28 6.84 10.16
CA ILE A 119 -9.57 6.32 9.70
C ILE A 119 -10.57 6.24 10.85
N LEU A 120 -10.15 5.76 12.02
CA LEU A 120 -11.01 5.63 13.20
C LEU A 120 -11.52 7.00 13.65
N ILE A 121 -10.65 7.99 13.79
CA ILE A 121 -11.05 9.35 14.19
C ILE A 121 -11.93 9.99 13.12
N GLY A 122 -11.57 9.86 11.84
CA GLY A 122 -12.39 10.35 10.74
C GLY A 122 -13.80 9.76 10.76
N PHE A 123 -13.92 8.46 11.04
CA PHE A 123 -15.20 7.78 11.16
C PHE A 123 -16.02 8.29 12.35
N VAL A 124 -15.41 8.41 13.54
CA VAL A 124 -16.08 8.96 14.74
C VAL A 124 -16.52 10.40 14.49
N PHE A 125 -15.65 11.23 13.91
CA PHE A 125 -15.94 12.61 13.55
C PHE A 125 -17.13 12.70 12.59
N LEU A 126 -17.12 11.91 11.51
CA LEU A 126 -18.21 11.89 10.53
C LEU A 126 -19.52 11.40 11.18
N GLY A 127 -19.45 10.43 12.10
CA GLY A 127 -20.59 9.97 12.87
C GLY A 127 -21.20 11.08 13.75
N VAL A 128 -20.37 11.83 14.48
CA VAL A 128 -20.82 12.97 15.31
C VAL A 128 -21.43 14.07 14.44
N LEU A 129 -20.78 14.40 13.32
CA LEU A 129 -21.28 15.38 12.35
C LEU A 129 -22.66 14.99 11.83
N LEU A 130 -22.83 13.73 11.39
CA LEU A 130 -24.10 13.23 10.86
C LEU A 130 -25.19 13.20 11.94
N LEU A 131 -24.89 12.72 13.14
CA LEU A 131 -25.83 12.75 14.27
C LEU A 131 -26.32 14.17 14.52
N MET A 132 -25.41 15.13 14.52
CA MET A 132 -25.75 16.53 14.70
C MET A 132 -26.66 17.05 13.59
N LEU A 133 -26.31 16.83 12.32
CA LEU A 133 -27.09 17.31 11.17
C LEU A 133 -28.45 16.63 11.04
N VAL A 134 -28.56 15.34 11.37
CA VAL A 134 -29.79 14.56 11.19
C VAL A 134 -30.74 14.65 12.39
N VAL A 135 -30.20 14.78 13.61
CA VAL A 135 -31.02 14.72 14.83
C VAL A 135 -31.10 16.06 15.56
N VAL A 136 -29.97 16.77 15.72
CA VAL A 136 -29.90 17.95 16.59
C VAL A 136 -30.36 19.21 15.86
N VAL A 137 -29.79 19.48 14.68
CA VAL A 137 -30.09 20.69 13.90
C VAL A 137 -31.58 20.80 13.52
N PRO A 138 -32.28 19.74 13.08
CA PRO A 138 -33.71 19.84 12.72
C PRO A 138 -34.60 20.19 13.91
N LYS A 139 -34.36 19.55 15.06
CA LYS A 139 -35.14 19.81 16.29
C LYS A 139 -35.03 21.28 16.71
N ILE A 140 -33.83 21.85 16.59
CA ILE A 140 -33.59 23.27 16.89
C ILE A 140 -34.20 24.18 15.81
N SER A 141 -34.08 23.81 14.53
CA SER A 141 -34.68 24.53 13.41
C SER A 141 -36.21 24.64 13.56
N ASP A 142 -36.88 23.56 13.94
CA ASP A 142 -38.33 23.54 14.14
C ASP A 142 -38.79 24.52 15.23
N VAL A 143 -37.99 24.67 16.29
CA VAL A 143 -38.26 25.63 17.35
C VAL A 143 -38.11 27.07 16.81
N PHE A 144 -37.03 27.37 16.09
CA PHE A 144 -36.82 28.71 15.57
C PHE A 144 -37.81 29.13 14.48
N LEU A 145 -38.20 28.21 13.59
CA LEU A 145 -39.21 28.48 12.56
C LEU A 145 -40.58 28.83 13.18
N ARG A 146 -40.94 28.22 14.31
CA ARG A 146 -42.17 28.55 15.05
C ARG A 146 -42.12 29.93 15.67
N LEU A 147 -40.94 30.38 16.09
CA LEU A 147 -40.72 31.68 16.72
C LEU A 147 -40.64 32.83 15.70
N LYS A 148 -40.64 32.54 14.38
CA LYS A 148 -40.56 33.52 13.27
C LYS A 148 -39.44 34.56 13.44
N VAL A 149 -38.29 34.11 13.91
CA VAL A 149 -37.11 34.95 14.15
C VAL A 149 -36.21 34.93 12.93
N ASP A 150 -35.58 36.06 12.60
CA ASP A 150 -34.53 36.11 11.61
C ASP A 150 -33.30 35.33 12.10
N LEU A 151 -32.92 34.31 11.34
CA LEU A 151 -31.82 33.43 11.68
C LEU A 151 -30.47 34.04 11.23
N PRO A 152 -29.43 34.03 12.07
CA PRO A 152 -28.07 34.38 11.65
C PRO A 152 -27.55 33.46 10.54
N LEU A 153 -26.64 33.98 9.70
CA LEU A 153 -26.04 33.24 8.58
C LEU A 153 -25.47 31.86 8.97
N PRO A 154 -24.72 31.69 10.09
CA PRO A 154 -24.21 30.38 10.50
C PRO A 154 -25.32 29.33 10.72
N THR A 155 -26.44 29.75 11.31
CA THR A 155 -27.60 28.90 11.57
C THR A 155 -28.31 28.52 10.28
N GLN A 156 -28.45 29.46 9.34
CA GLN A 156 -29.04 29.20 8.02
C GLN A 156 -28.24 28.17 7.22
N VAL A 157 -26.91 28.26 7.21
CA VAL A 157 -26.03 27.30 6.50
C VAL A 157 -26.16 25.89 7.10
N LEU A 158 -26.24 25.77 8.42
CA LEU A 158 -26.41 24.48 9.09
C LEU A 158 -27.77 23.85 8.80
N ILE A 159 -28.84 24.64 8.84
CA ILE A 159 -30.20 24.17 8.52
C ILE A 159 -30.30 23.76 7.05
N PHE A 160 -29.71 24.54 6.14
CA PHE A 160 -29.64 24.19 4.73
C PHE A 160 -28.91 22.84 4.52
N SER A 161 -27.74 22.68 5.14
CA SER A 161 -26.97 21.44 5.08
C SER A 161 -27.76 20.26 5.64
N SER A 162 -28.37 20.42 6.82
CA SER A 162 -29.23 19.41 7.45
C SER A 162 -30.40 19.00 6.55
N ASN A 163 -31.13 19.95 5.99
CA ASN A 163 -32.25 19.70 5.07
C ASN A 163 -31.80 19.00 3.79
N PHE A 164 -30.61 19.32 3.27
CA PHE A 164 -30.03 18.62 2.13
C PHE A 164 -29.77 17.15 2.44
N PHE A 165 -29.20 16.84 3.61
CA PHE A 165 -28.94 15.46 4.06
C PHE A 165 -30.23 14.67 4.34
N LEU A 166 -31.24 15.29 4.96
CA LEU A 166 -32.51 14.65 5.29
C LEU A 166 -33.39 14.40 4.06
N LYS A 167 -33.52 15.38 3.17
CA LYS A 167 -34.38 15.25 1.98
C LYS A 167 -33.81 14.27 0.95
N ASN A 168 -32.48 14.13 0.92
CA ASN A 168 -31.78 13.26 -0.02
C ASN A 168 -31.18 12.01 0.63
N THR A 169 -31.60 11.61 1.84
CA THR A 169 -30.97 10.50 2.57
C THR A 169 -30.90 9.21 1.74
N LEU A 170 -31.98 8.89 1.01
CA LEU A 170 -32.05 7.69 0.17
C LEU A 170 -31.09 7.79 -1.04
N TYR A 171 -30.98 8.96 -1.67
CA TYR A 171 -30.02 9.22 -2.75
C TYR A 171 -28.57 9.19 -2.25
N ILE A 172 -28.30 9.71 -1.05
CA ILE A 172 -26.96 9.71 -0.44
C ILE A 172 -26.51 8.28 -0.13
N ILE A 173 -27.38 7.48 0.50
CA ILE A 173 -27.09 6.06 0.79
C ILE A 173 -26.84 5.30 -0.51
N LEU A 174 -27.68 5.51 -1.54
CA LEU A 174 -27.52 4.88 -2.85
C LEU A 174 -26.20 5.30 -3.51
N THR A 175 -25.83 6.58 -3.42
CA THR A 175 -24.58 7.11 -3.98
C THR A 175 -23.36 6.51 -3.29
N ILE A 176 -23.36 6.42 -1.95
CA ILE A 176 -22.28 5.79 -1.18
C ILE A 176 -22.17 4.31 -1.55
N PHE A 177 -23.29 3.59 -1.63
CA PHE A 177 -23.32 2.17 -1.97
C PHE A 177 -22.78 1.91 -3.38
N VAL A 178 -23.26 2.64 -4.38
CA VAL A 178 -22.79 2.53 -5.78
C VAL A 178 -21.31 2.94 -5.89
N SER A 179 -20.89 4.00 -5.21
CA SER A 179 -19.48 4.44 -5.20
C SER A 179 -18.57 3.39 -4.59
N THR A 180 -19.02 2.74 -3.51
CA THR A 180 -18.26 1.67 -2.83
C THR A 180 -18.13 0.44 -3.72
N LEU A 181 -19.24 0.00 -4.34
CA LEU A 181 -19.22 -1.12 -5.29
C LEU A 181 -18.35 -0.81 -6.52
N ALA A 182 -18.47 0.40 -7.07
CA ALA A 182 -17.65 0.85 -8.19
C ALA A 182 -16.15 0.90 -7.80
N ALA A 183 -15.82 1.41 -6.62
CA ALA A 183 -14.45 1.41 -6.10
C ALA A 183 -13.91 -0.01 -5.91
N ILE A 184 -14.69 -0.93 -5.32
CA ILE A 184 -14.27 -2.34 -5.18
C ILE A 184 -14.06 -2.99 -6.55
N PHE A 185 -14.98 -2.75 -7.50
CA PHE A 185 -14.89 -3.29 -8.85
C PHE A 185 -13.69 -2.76 -9.63
N ILE A 186 -13.45 -1.45 -9.59
CA ILE A 186 -12.29 -0.80 -10.23
C ILE A 186 -10.99 -1.24 -9.52
N TYR A 187 -10.98 -1.41 -8.19
CA TYR A 187 -9.80 -1.84 -7.44
C TYR A 187 -9.35 -3.24 -7.86
N ARG A 188 -10.32 -4.13 -8.08
CA ARG A 188 -10.07 -5.50 -8.55
C ARG A 188 -9.62 -5.55 -10.01
N ARG A 189 -9.98 -4.57 -10.84
CA ARG A 189 -9.67 -4.55 -12.28
C ARG A 189 -8.40 -3.78 -12.61
N ASN A 190 -8.17 -2.64 -11.97
CA ASN A 190 -7.05 -1.76 -12.25
C ASN A 190 -6.67 -0.91 -11.02
N LYS A 191 -5.72 -1.43 -10.22
CA LYS A 191 -5.20 -0.75 -9.03
C LYS A 191 -4.76 0.70 -9.31
N SER A 192 -4.22 0.96 -10.50
CA SER A 192 -3.68 2.28 -10.88
C SER A 192 -4.77 3.37 -11.00
N PHE A 193 -6.03 3.02 -11.31
CA PHE A 193 -7.08 4.03 -11.56
C PHE A 193 -7.68 4.62 -10.28
N ILE A 194 -7.66 3.86 -9.17
CA ILE A 194 -8.15 4.34 -7.86
C ILE A 194 -7.06 5.07 -7.08
N ILE A 195 -5.80 4.70 -7.30
CA ILE A 195 -4.68 5.37 -6.64
C ILE A 195 -4.33 6.67 -7.41
N ALA A 196 -4.76 6.79 -8.68
CA ALA A 196 -4.55 7.97 -9.52
C ALA A 196 -4.90 9.32 -8.86
N PRO A 197 -6.08 9.48 -8.21
CA PRO A 197 -6.46 10.71 -7.54
C PRO A 197 -5.66 10.96 -6.24
N LEU A 198 -5.23 9.89 -5.55
CA LEU A 198 -4.42 10.01 -4.33
C LEU A 198 -3.02 10.59 -4.61
N TYR A 199 -2.50 10.44 -5.84
CA TYR A 199 -1.22 11.06 -6.23
C TYR A 199 -1.27 12.58 -6.33
N GLY A 200 -2.46 13.19 -6.38
CA GLY A 200 -2.61 14.64 -6.43
C GLY A 200 -2.42 15.34 -5.08
N LEU A 201 -2.46 14.59 -3.97
CA LEU A 201 -2.28 15.15 -2.63
C LEU A 201 -0.78 15.21 -2.29
N PRO A 202 -0.21 16.40 -2.01
CA PRO A 202 1.24 16.60 -1.92
C PRO A 202 1.92 15.64 -0.93
N PHE A 203 1.34 15.42 0.25
CA PHE A 203 1.90 14.52 1.26
C PHE A 203 1.80 13.03 0.89
N ILE A 204 0.66 12.62 0.32
CA ILE A 204 0.43 11.23 -0.09
C ILE A 204 1.31 10.88 -1.29
N SER A 205 1.51 11.84 -2.21
CA SER A 205 2.36 11.66 -3.38
C SER A 205 3.81 11.35 -3.01
N THR A 206 4.36 12.08 -2.02
CA THR A 206 5.72 11.85 -1.50
C THR A 206 5.82 10.50 -0.82
N LEU A 207 4.85 10.15 0.04
CA LEU A 207 4.85 8.88 0.75
C LEU A 207 4.77 7.67 -0.21
N ILE A 208 3.89 7.72 -1.22
CA ILE A 208 3.79 6.63 -2.21
C ILE A 208 5.10 6.50 -2.99
N LYS A 209 5.73 7.62 -3.34
CA LYS A 209 7.02 7.62 -4.03
C LYS A 209 8.13 7.01 -3.16
N GLU A 210 8.19 7.33 -1.87
CA GLU A 210 9.14 6.71 -0.94
C GLU A 210 8.89 5.19 -0.81
N ILE A 211 7.63 4.76 -0.69
CA ILE A 211 7.24 3.34 -0.66
C ILE A 211 7.68 2.62 -1.95
N ASP A 212 7.43 3.23 -3.11
CA ASP A 212 7.82 2.66 -4.41
C ASP A 212 9.34 2.53 -4.53
N LEU A 213 10.10 3.53 -4.07
CA LEU A 213 11.56 3.46 -4.05
C LEU A 213 12.05 2.33 -3.13
N THR A 214 11.48 2.18 -1.93
CA THR A 214 11.82 1.09 -1.01
C THR A 214 11.56 -0.28 -1.62
N ARG A 215 10.42 -0.45 -2.31
CA ARG A 215 10.09 -1.71 -3.00
C ARG A 215 11.05 -1.98 -4.15
N PHE A 216 11.33 -0.97 -4.97
CA PHE A 216 12.26 -1.05 -6.07
C PHE A 216 13.67 -1.47 -5.59
N THR A 217 14.24 -0.78 -4.59
CA THR A 217 15.60 -1.04 -4.11
C THR A 217 15.72 -2.36 -3.39
N ARG A 218 14.72 -2.76 -2.60
CA ARG A 218 14.72 -4.08 -1.94
C ARG A 218 14.63 -5.22 -2.96
N SER A 219 13.80 -5.09 -4.00
CA SER A 219 13.71 -6.10 -5.05
C SER A 219 14.96 -6.14 -5.93
N MET A 220 15.58 -4.99 -6.21
CA MET A 220 16.89 -4.93 -6.88
C MET A 220 17.96 -5.63 -6.05
N ALA A 221 18.03 -5.36 -4.74
CA ALA A 221 18.99 -6.01 -3.84
C ALA A 221 18.82 -7.54 -3.85
N LEU A 222 17.58 -8.02 -3.71
CA LEU A 222 17.28 -9.45 -3.69
C LEU A 222 17.65 -10.14 -5.02
N LEU A 223 17.31 -9.54 -6.17
CA LEU A 223 17.62 -10.10 -7.48
C LEU A 223 19.14 -10.10 -7.75
N LEU A 224 19.83 -9.01 -7.39
CA LEU A 224 21.29 -8.92 -7.55
C LEU A 224 22.02 -9.93 -6.65
N HIS A 225 21.56 -10.15 -5.41
CA HIS A 225 22.14 -11.13 -4.50
C HIS A 225 21.97 -12.56 -5.04
N ALA A 226 20.84 -12.85 -5.69
CA ALA A 226 20.59 -14.12 -6.38
C ALA A 226 21.36 -14.26 -7.71
N GLY A 227 22.23 -13.30 -8.07
CA GLY A 227 23.03 -13.34 -9.29
C GLY A 227 22.28 -13.03 -10.57
N VAL A 228 21.05 -12.49 -10.49
CA VAL A 228 20.27 -12.12 -11.68
C VAL A 228 20.96 -10.94 -12.40
N PRO A 229 21.13 -11.00 -13.73
CA PRO A 229 21.75 -9.91 -14.49
C PRO A 229 21.02 -8.57 -14.30
N ILE A 230 21.77 -7.48 -14.14
CA ILE A 230 21.22 -6.14 -13.83
C ILE A 230 20.12 -5.67 -14.78
N LEU A 231 20.23 -5.97 -16.08
CA LEU A 231 19.22 -5.62 -17.08
C LEU A 231 17.89 -6.36 -16.82
N SER A 232 17.97 -7.65 -16.49
CA SER A 232 16.80 -8.44 -16.07
C SER A 232 16.23 -7.92 -14.76
N CYS A 233 17.08 -7.50 -13.80
CA CYS A 233 16.62 -6.88 -12.56
C CYS A 233 15.80 -5.61 -12.82
N LEU A 234 16.29 -4.71 -13.68
CA LEU A 234 15.59 -3.48 -14.03
C LEU A 234 14.25 -3.74 -14.72
N GLU A 235 14.21 -4.71 -15.64
CA GLU A 235 12.98 -5.06 -16.36
C GLU A 235 11.91 -5.67 -15.44
N LEU A 236 12.33 -6.54 -14.51
CA LEU A 236 11.43 -7.14 -13.51
C LEU A 236 10.93 -6.10 -12.51
N THR A 237 11.83 -5.25 -12.00
CA THR A 237 11.48 -4.27 -10.95
C THR A 237 10.67 -3.10 -11.46
N LYS A 238 10.75 -2.76 -12.76
CA LYS A 238 9.88 -1.76 -13.42
C LYS A 238 8.39 -2.02 -13.17
N ASN A 239 7.97 -3.28 -13.11
CA ASN A 239 6.55 -3.67 -12.97
C ASN A 239 6.06 -3.68 -11.52
N ILE A 240 6.95 -3.50 -10.53
CA ILE A 240 6.61 -3.46 -9.09
C ILE A 240 6.10 -2.07 -8.70
N VAL A 241 6.73 -1.05 -9.28
CA VAL A 241 6.53 0.34 -8.94
C VAL A 241 5.14 0.79 -9.39
N ILE A 242 4.40 1.43 -8.49
CA ILE A 242 3.04 1.90 -8.78
C ILE A 242 3.08 3.23 -9.56
N ASN A 243 4.05 4.09 -9.25
CA ASN A 243 4.26 5.36 -9.92
C ASN A 243 4.75 5.17 -11.37
N ARG A 244 3.90 5.55 -12.33
CA ARG A 244 4.18 5.42 -13.77
C ARG A 244 5.40 6.23 -14.22
N GLU A 245 5.65 7.37 -13.60
CA GLU A 245 6.81 8.20 -13.91
C GLU A 245 8.10 7.49 -13.50
N MET A 246 8.13 6.90 -12.30
CA MET A 246 9.26 6.10 -11.84
C MET A 246 9.47 4.85 -12.70
N ALA A 247 8.41 4.16 -13.13
CA ALA A 247 8.53 3.03 -14.06
C ALA A 247 9.18 3.44 -15.40
N LYS A 248 8.81 4.62 -15.94
CA LYS A 248 9.46 5.19 -17.14
C LYS A 248 10.93 5.52 -16.90
N MET A 249 11.28 6.04 -15.73
CA MET A 249 12.67 6.34 -15.37
C MET A 249 13.50 5.05 -15.25
N ILE A 250 12.96 3.99 -14.65
CA ILE A 250 13.62 2.68 -14.59
C ILE A 250 13.86 2.13 -16.00
N ALA A 251 12.86 2.22 -16.88
CA ALA A 251 13.00 1.79 -18.28
C ALA A 251 14.11 2.56 -19.01
N LYS A 252 14.12 3.89 -18.88
CA LYS A 252 15.17 4.74 -19.47
C LYS A 252 16.56 4.42 -18.90
N SER A 253 16.66 4.17 -17.60
CA SER A 253 17.90 3.73 -16.97
C SER A 253 18.37 2.38 -17.52
N SER A 254 17.45 1.45 -17.81
CA SER A 254 17.76 0.17 -18.45
C SER A 254 18.34 0.33 -19.86
N GLU A 255 17.76 1.23 -20.68
CA GLU A 255 18.27 1.58 -22.01
C GLU A 255 19.69 2.18 -21.93
N MET A 256 19.94 3.02 -20.93
CA MET A 256 21.26 3.61 -20.71
C MET A 256 22.32 2.56 -20.33
N VAL A 257 21.98 1.64 -19.43
CA VAL A 257 22.89 0.53 -19.06
C VAL A 257 23.15 -0.38 -20.26
N THR A 258 22.13 -0.65 -21.07
CA THR A 258 22.28 -1.41 -22.33
C THR A 258 23.25 -0.71 -23.30
N SER A 259 23.28 0.62 -23.28
CA SER A 259 24.20 1.44 -24.08
C SER A 259 25.60 1.60 -23.45
N GLY A 260 25.91 0.86 -22.38
CA GLY A 260 27.20 0.91 -21.68
C GLY A 260 27.39 2.10 -20.73
N LYS A 261 26.34 2.87 -20.45
CA LYS A 261 26.38 3.96 -19.47
C LYS A 261 26.12 3.43 -18.06
N LYS A 262 26.51 4.22 -17.06
CA LYS A 262 26.27 3.90 -15.65
C LYS A 262 24.79 4.01 -15.29
N LEU A 263 24.30 3.09 -14.47
CA LEU A 263 22.98 3.12 -13.86
C LEU A 263 22.76 4.41 -13.08
N SER A 264 23.75 4.81 -12.26
CA SER A 264 23.68 6.04 -11.47
C SER A 264 23.44 7.29 -12.33
N GLU A 265 23.94 7.34 -13.57
CA GLU A 265 23.68 8.43 -14.51
C GLU A 265 22.23 8.46 -15.00
N GLY A 266 21.61 7.31 -15.23
CA GLY A 266 20.19 7.20 -15.60
C GLY A 266 19.27 7.77 -14.51
N PHE A 267 19.55 7.44 -13.25
CA PHE A 267 18.79 7.97 -12.11
C PHE A 267 19.10 9.46 -11.85
N LYS A 268 20.34 9.91 -12.09
CA LYS A 268 20.74 11.32 -11.91
C LYS A 268 20.07 12.30 -12.89
N GLN A 269 19.73 11.86 -14.09
CA GLN A 269 19.03 12.72 -15.07
C GLN A 269 17.63 13.15 -14.60
N SER A 270 17.04 12.39 -13.69
CA SER A 270 15.68 12.62 -13.19
C SER A 270 15.69 13.54 -11.96
N LYS A 271 15.98 14.83 -12.17
CA LYS A 271 16.08 15.83 -11.11
C LYS A 271 14.81 15.87 -10.25
N GLY A 272 14.98 15.84 -8.92
CA GLY A 272 13.88 15.93 -7.94
C GLY A 272 13.12 14.61 -7.70
N THR A 273 13.39 13.56 -8.48
CA THR A 273 12.71 12.27 -8.28
C THR A 273 13.43 11.39 -7.28
N PHE A 274 14.74 11.22 -7.40
CA PHE A 274 15.49 10.32 -6.53
C PHE A 274 16.26 11.08 -5.45
N PRO A 275 16.28 10.60 -4.19
CA PRO A 275 17.12 11.18 -3.15
C PRO A 275 18.60 11.20 -3.56
N SER A 276 19.32 12.28 -3.29
CA SER A 276 20.75 12.40 -3.66
C SER A 276 21.61 11.31 -3.03
N ILE A 277 21.28 10.88 -1.81
CA ILE A 277 21.98 9.79 -1.11
C ILE A 277 21.82 8.45 -1.85
N MET A 278 20.64 8.17 -2.40
CA MET A 278 20.39 6.97 -3.21
C MET A 278 21.29 6.95 -4.45
N ILE A 279 21.33 8.05 -5.21
CA ILE A 279 22.19 8.18 -6.40
C ILE A 279 23.67 7.98 -6.01
N LYS A 280 24.09 8.54 -4.87
CA LYS A 280 25.48 8.45 -4.43
C LYS A 280 25.88 7.03 -4.02
N LEU A 281 25.02 6.32 -3.29
CA LEU A 281 25.25 4.93 -2.93
C LEU A 281 25.27 4.03 -4.18
N MET A 282 24.40 4.28 -5.15
CA MET A 282 24.46 3.59 -6.45
C MET A 282 25.79 3.82 -7.16
N GLU A 283 26.27 5.07 -7.23
CA GLU A 283 27.55 5.41 -7.86
C GLU A 283 28.73 4.68 -7.18
N VAL A 284 28.72 4.58 -5.85
CA VAL A 284 29.74 3.86 -5.08
C VAL A 284 29.67 2.37 -5.36
N GLY A 285 28.48 1.76 -5.31
CA GLY A 285 28.27 0.35 -5.61
C GLY A 285 28.64 -0.06 -7.03
N GLU A 286 28.37 0.80 -8.01
CA GLU A 286 28.81 0.57 -9.39
C GLU A 286 30.32 0.60 -9.54
N LYS A 287 31.00 1.55 -8.86
CA LYS A 287 32.46 1.68 -8.92
C LYS A 287 33.19 0.55 -8.21
N SER A 288 32.63 0.06 -7.09
CA SER A 288 33.22 -1.02 -6.30
C SER A 288 32.79 -2.42 -6.74
N GLY A 289 31.82 -2.52 -7.67
CA GLY A 289 31.18 -3.79 -8.02
C GLY A 289 30.20 -4.31 -6.96
N ALA A 290 30.00 -3.59 -5.85
CA ALA A 290 29.11 -3.96 -4.76
C ALA A 290 27.73 -3.28 -4.87
N LEU A 291 27.12 -3.36 -6.06
CA LEU A 291 25.82 -2.74 -6.31
C LEU A 291 24.70 -3.40 -5.48
N GLU A 292 24.77 -4.71 -5.28
CA GLU A 292 23.88 -5.47 -4.40
C GLU A 292 23.83 -4.86 -3.00
N LYS A 293 24.99 -4.75 -2.34
CA LYS A 293 25.11 -4.17 -1.00
C LYS A 293 24.59 -2.73 -0.96
N SER A 294 24.91 -1.94 -1.98
CA SER A 294 24.43 -0.57 -2.09
C SER A 294 22.90 -0.51 -2.20
N MET A 295 22.27 -1.39 -2.97
CA MET A 295 20.81 -1.48 -3.06
C MET A 295 20.17 -1.88 -1.73
N GLN A 296 20.80 -2.80 -0.99
CA GLN A 296 20.36 -3.16 0.35
C GLN A 296 20.41 -1.95 1.30
N ASP A 297 21.54 -1.26 1.36
CA ASP A 297 21.71 -0.09 2.25
C ASP A 297 20.73 1.05 1.90
N ILE A 298 20.48 1.27 0.60
CA ILE A 298 19.46 2.21 0.14
C ILE A 298 18.07 1.76 0.61
N SER A 299 17.74 0.48 0.48
CA SER A 299 16.41 -0.04 0.89
C SER A 299 16.17 0.14 2.39
N GLU A 300 17.17 -0.12 3.22
CA GLU A 300 17.10 0.04 4.68
C GLU A 300 16.96 1.52 5.07
N TYR A 301 17.69 2.41 4.40
CA TYR A 301 17.56 3.86 4.58
C TYR A 301 16.16 4.38 4.22
N LEU A 302 15.63 3.96 3.06
CA LEU A 302 14.30 4.40 2.61
C LEU A 302 13.18 3.81 3.48
N GLU A 303 13.31 2.56 3.93
CA GLU A 303 12.35 1.97 4.87
C GLU A 303 12.28 2.75 6.19
N TYR A 304 13.45 3.17 6.71
CA TYR A 304 13.53 4.05 7.87
C TYR A 304 12.85 5.40 7.59
N GLN A 305 13.12 6.01 6.43
CA GLN A 305 12.55 7.29 6.05
C GLN A 305 11.02 7.24 5.95
N VAL A 306 10.47 6.22 5.27
CA VAL A 306 9.02 5.98 5.20
C VAL A 306 8.40 5.81 6.58
N SER A 307 9.04 5.01 7.44
CA SER A 307 8.55 4.76 8.80
C SER A 307 8.50 6.05 9.64
N ASN A 308 9.50 6.92 9.47
CA ASN A 308 9.55 8.21 10.15
C ASN A 308 8.49 9.18 9.59
N THR A 309 8.36 9.28 8.27
CA THR A 309 7.33 10.07 7.59
C THR A 309 5.92 9.68 8.07
N LEU A 310 5.63 8.38 8.14
CA LEU A 310 4.36 7.85 8.65
C LEU A 310 4.11 8.24 10.11
N ARG A 311 5.14 8.15 10.96
CA ARG A 311 5.04 8.53 12.38
C ARG A 311 4.74 10.01 12.53
N THR A 312 5.49 10.87 11.85
CA THR A 312 5.29 12.33 11.88
C THR A 312 3.90 12.69 11.37
N PHE A 313 3.47 12.08 10.26
CA PHE A 313 2.15 12.30 9.69
C PHE A 313 1.03 11.91 10.66
N THR A 314 1.14 10.74 11.28
CA THR A 314 0.15 10.26 12.26
C THR A 314 0.09 11.19 13.48
N ALA A 315 1.24 11.65 13.98
CA ALA A 315 1.32 12.57 15.13
C ALA A 315 0.74 13.97 14.82
N LEU A 316 0.90 14.47 13.60
CA LEU A 316 0.35 15.78 13.19
C LEU A 316 -1.16 15.72 12.94
N LEU A 317 -1.69 14.56 12.55
CA LEU A 317 -3.12 14.41 12.28
C LEU A 317 -3.97 14.62 13.55
N GLU A 318 -3.50 14.21 14.73
CA GLU A 318 -4.26 14.36 15.97
C GLU A 318 -4.55 15.83 16.32
N PRO A 319 -3.56 16.75 16.41
CA PRO A 319 -3.81 18.17 16.64
C PRO A 319 -4.69 18.81 15.57
N VAL A 320 -4.49 18.46 14.29
CA VAL A 320 -5.30 19.00 13.18
C VAL A 320 -6.75 18.56 13.31
N MET A 321 -6.99 17.28 13.62
CA MET A 321 -8.35 16.76 13.83
C MET A 321 -9.01 17.40 15.06
N LEU A 322 -8.29 17.59 16.16
CA LEU A 322 -8.80 18.28 17.35
C LEU A 322 -9.20 19.73 17.02
N LEU A 323 -8.39 20.45 16.25
CA LEU A 323 -8.74 21.80 15.78
C LEU A 323 -9.99 21.80 14.91
N ILE A 324 -10.10 20.89 13.94
CA ILE A 324 -11.26 20.77 13.06
C ILE A 324 -12.52 20.46 13.87
N VAL A 325 -12.45 19.48 14.79
CA VAL A 325 -13.56 19.13 15.69
C VAL A 325 -13.95 20.33 16.55
N GLY A 326 -12.98 21.01 17.15
CA GLY A 326 -13.22 22.17 18.01
C GLY A 326 -13.88 23.33 17.28
N VAL A 327 -13.38 23.69 16.09
CA VAL A 327 -13.97 24.73 15.24
C VAL A 327 -15.39 24.34 14.80
N LEU A 328 -15.59 23.07 14.45
CA LEU A 328 -16.89 22.59 14.00
C LEU A 328 -17.91 22.61 15.13
N VAL A 329 -17.60 21.98 16.26
CA VAL A 329 -18.50 21.93 17.43
C VAL A 329 -18.73 23.33 18.00
N GLY A 330 -17.69 24.16 18.10
CA GLY A 330 -17.80 25.55 18.54
C GLY A 330 -18.66 26.39 17.59
N GLY A 331 -18.44 26.28 16.27
CA GLY A 331 -19.26 26.93 15.25
C GLY A 331 -20.72 26.49 15.30
N MET A 332 -20.96 25.20 15.56
CA MET A 332 -22.31 24.67 15.78
C MET A 332 -22.96 25.22 17.04
N MET A 333 -22.23 25.27 18.17
CA MET A 333 -22.74 25.86 19.40
C MET A 333 -23.13 27.33 19.19
N LEU A 334 -22.27 28.12 18.53
CA LEU A 334 -22.57 29.52 18.21
C LEU A 334 -23.82 29.65 17.33
N ALA A 335 -23.98 28.79 16.33
CA ALA A 335 -25.14 28.80 15.46
C ALA A 335 -26.45 28.43 16.17
N ILE A 336 -26.39 27.63 17.25
CA ILE A 336 -27.56 27.30 18.08
C ILE A 336 -27.83 28.40 19.11
N ILE A 337 -26.79 28.94 19.73
CA ILE A 337 -26.89 29.87 20.86
C ILE A 337 -27.19 31.31 20.39
N ALA A 338 -26.63 31.75 19.27
CA ALA A 338 -26.79 33.13 18.80
C ALA A 338 -28.26 33.57 18.60
N PRO A 339 -29.14 32.76 17.97
CA PRO A 339 -30.57 33.09 17.89
C PRO A 339 -31.26 33.20 19.26
N ILE A 340 -30.85 32.39 20.24
CA ILE A 340 -31.41 32.40 21.61
C ILE A 340 -31.12 33.74 22.30
N TYR A 341 -29.90 34.26 22.17
CA TYR A 341 -29.56 35.59 22.70
C TYR A 341 -30.30 36.71 21.97
N GLY A 342 -30.47 36.60 20.65
CA GLY A 342 -31.26 37.55 19.87
C GLY A 342 -32.71 37.64 20.36
N LEU A 343 -33.31 36.49 20.72
CA LEU A 343 -34.64 36.42 21.31
C LEU A 343 -34.73 37.08 22.69
N ILE A 344 -33.78 36.80 23.59
CA ILE A 344 -33.75 37.40 24.93
C ILE A 344 -33.60 38.94 24.83
N GLY A 345 -32.75 39.42 23.92
CA GLY A 345 -32.55 40.85 23.70
C GLY A 345 -33.81 41.57 23.20
N GLN A 346 -34.66 40.92 22.40
CA GLN A 346 -35.93 41.49 21.96
C GLN A 346 -37.02 41.46 23.05
N VAL A 347 -36.97 40.50 23.98
CA VAL A 347 -37.91 40.39 25.09
C VAL A 347 -37.59 41.38 26.22
N GLY A 348 -36.32 41.75 26.41
CA GLY A 348 -35.91 42.74 27.43
C GLY A 348 -36.16 44.21 27.08
N VAL A 349 -36.66 44.51 25.87
CA VAL A 349 -36.94 45.89 25.39
C VAL A 349 -38.45 46.17 25.34
N ARG A 350 -39.30 45.26 25.85
CA ARG A 350 -40.75 45.46 25.97
C ARG A 350 -41.19 45.66 27.41
#